data_AF-A0A520HXB1-F1
#
_entry.id   AF-A0A520HXB1-F1
#
_cell.length_a   1.000
_cell.length_b   1.000
_cell.length_c   1.000
_cell.angle_alpha   90.00
_cell.angle_beta   90.00
_cell.angle_gamma   90.00
#
_symmetry.space_group_name_H-M   'P 1'
#
loop_
_entity.id
_entity.type
_entity.pdbx_description
1 polymer ?
#
loop_
_entity_poly.entity_id
_entity_poly.type
_entity_poly.pdbx_seq_one_letter_code
_entity_poly.pdbx_strand_id
1 'polypeptide(L)' 'MGEFTDKVSAAANKVVGSVKEAIGDHQNDDKLKAEGEAQQLKGTGQDVKGSVKGAFGDKL' A
#
# COMPACT_ATOMS: atom_id res chain seq x y z
N MET A 1 13.45 9.58 6.22
CA MET A 1 13.48 8.39 5.34
C MET A 1 13.29 8.92 3.93
N GLY A 2 14.16 8.56 2.99
CA GLY A 2 14.17 9.17 1.66
C GLY A 2 13.09 8.59 0.76
N GLU A 3 12.63 9.37 -0.22
CA GLU A 3 11.61 8.99 -1.22
C GLU A 3 11.80 7.59 -1.83
N PHE A 4 13.04 7.13 -1.96
CA PHE A 4 13.34 5.79 -2.47
C PHE A 4 12.83 4.69 -1.54
N THR A 5 13.00 4.84 -0.23
CA THR A 5 12.55 3.87 0.78
C THR A 5 11.02 3.84 0.88
N ASP A 6 10.37 5.00 0.73
CA ASP A 6 8.91 5.12 0.71
C ASP A 6 8.33 4.45 -0.55
N LYS A 7 8.88 4.72 -1.74
CA LYS A 7 8.47 4.08 -3.00
C LYS A 7 8.65 2.56 -2.97
N VAL A 8 9.74 2.06 -2.40
CA VAL A 8 9.95 0.61 -2.22
C VAL A 8 8.93 0.01 -1.26
N SER A 9 8.62 0.69 -0.17
CA SER A 9 7.60 0.23 0.78
C SER A 9 6.20 0.23 0.16
N ALA A 10 5.88 1.23 -0.67
CA ALA A 10 4.66 1.30 -1.46
C ALA A 10 4.52 0.10 -2.41
N ALA A 11 5.58 -0.19 -3.15
CA ALA A 11 5.64 -1.32 -4.07
C ALA A 11 5.51 -2.66 -3.34
N ALA A 12 6.19 -2.82 -2.20
CA ALA A 12 6.11 -4.03 -1.38
C ALA A 12 4.68 -4.27 -0.85
N ASN A 13 4.01 -3.23 -0.36
CA ASN A 13 2.62 -3.35 0.10
C ASN A 13 1.64 -3.69 -1.04
N LYS A 14 1.86 -3.14 -2.25
CA LYS A 14 1.09 -3.54 -3.43
C LYS A 14 1.28 -5.01 -3.77
N VAL A 15 2.53 -5.48 -3.82
CA VAL A 15 2.84 -6.89 -4.13
C VAL A 15 2.20 -7.83 -3.10
N VAL A 16 2.36 -7.54 -1.81
CA VAL A 16 1.76 -8.35 -0.72
C VAL A 16 0.24 -8.35 -0.81
N GLY A 17 -0.37 -7.19 -1.07
CA GLY A 17 -1.81 -7.07 -1.26
C GLY A 17 -2.31 -7.90 -2.45
N SER A 18 -1.66 -7.81 -3.61
CA SER A 18 -2.02 -8.60 -4.80
C SER A 18 -1.84 -10.10 -4.57
N VAL A 19 -0.83 -10.52 -3.81
CA VAL A 19 -0.64 -11.93 -3.44
C VAL A 19 -1.77 -12.42 -2.53
N LYS A 20 -2.15 -11.64 -1.52
CA LYS A 20 -3.31 -11.97 -0.66
C LYS A 20 -4.61 -12.06 -1.44
N GLU A 21 -4.83 -11.14 -2.36
CA GLU A 21 -6.00 -11.11 -3.24
C GLU A 21 -6.05 -12.36 -4.13
N ALA A 22 -4.94 -12.71 -4.77
CA ALA A 22 -4.84 -13.89 -5.62
C ALA A 22 -5.03 -15.20 -4.84
N ILE A 23 -4.48 -15.30 -3.62
CA ILE A 23 -4.67 -16.46 -2.75
C ILE A 23 -6.13 -16.55 -2.26
N GLY A 24 -6.73 -15.40 -1.91
CA GLY A 24 -8.13 -15.31 -1.49
C GLY A 24 -9.10 -15.74 -2.59
N ASP A 25 -8.89 -15.25 -3.82
CA ASP A 25 -9.68 -15.67 -4.99
C ASP A 25 -9.54 -17.16 -5.27
N HIS A 26 -8.33 -17.71 -5.15
CA HIS A 26 -8.09 -19.12 -5.42
C HIS A 26 -8.66 -20.05 -4.33
N GLN A 27 -8.79 -19.58 -3.09
CA GLN A 27 -9.34 -20.37 -1.98
C GLN A 27 -10.81 -20.06 -1.64
N ASN A 28 -11.49 -19.17 -2.39
CA ASN A 28 -12.82 -18.63 -2.00
C ASN A 28 -12.82 -18.07 -0.57
N ASP A 29 -11.73 -17.42 -0.17
CA ASP A 29 -11.59 -16.78 1.14
C ASP A 29 -11.78 -15.27 0.98
N ASP A 30 -13.04 -14.84 1.08
CA ASP A 30 -13.45 -13.43 1.00
C ASP A 30 -12.75 -12.56 2.05
N LYS A 31 -12.39 -13.12 3.20
CA LYS A 31 -11.69 -12.40 4.26
C LYS A 31 -10.26 -12.08 3.84
N LEU A 32 -9.57 -13.04 3.23
CA LEU A 32 -8.21 -12.85 2.72
C LEU A 32 -8.16 -11.83 1.58
N LYS A 33 -9.18 -11.84 0.71
CA LYS A 33 -9.35 -10.86 -0.36
C LYS A 33 -9.58 -9.44 0.20
N ALA A 34 -10.51 -9.30 1.14
CA ALA A 34 -10.80 -8.03 1.80
C ALA A 34 -9.59 -7.48 2.59
N GLU A 35 -8.81 -8.35 3.25
CA GLU A 35 -7.56 -7.94 3.91
C GLU A 35 -6.51 -7.44 2.91
N GLY A 36 -6.40 -8.07 1.74
CA GLY A 36 -5.51 -7.66 0.65
C GLY A 36 -5.87 -6.27 0.13
N GLU A 37 -7.15 -6.04 -0.21
CA GLU A 37 -7.65 -4.72 -0.63
C GLU A 37 -7.43 -3.66 0.44
N ALA A 38 -7.75 -3.97 1.71
CA ALA A 38 -7.56 -3.02 2.82
C ALA A 38 -6.08 -2.65 3.00
N GLN A 39 -5.15 -3.59 2.84
CA GLN A 39 -3.71 -3.31 2.90
C GLN A 39 -3.23 -2.44 1.74
N GLN A 40 -3.69 -2.70 0.50
CA GLN A 40 -3.37 -1.85 -0.65
C GLN A 40 -3.89 -0.42 -0.46
N LEU A 41 -5.12 -0.28 0.04
CA LEU A 41 -5.76 1.02 0.24
C LEU A 41 -5.08 1.82 1.34
N LYS A 42 -4.68 1.14 2.44
CA LYS A 42 -3.91 1.75 3.53
C LYS A 42 -2.51 2.18 3.08
N GLY A 43 -1.82 1.34 2.32
CA GLY A 43 -0.51 1.68 1.73
C GLY A 43 -0.61 2.89 0.81
N THR A 44 -1.57 2.87 -0.12
CA THR A 44 -1.80 3.98 -1.07
C THR A 44 -2.20 5.27 -0.36
N GLY A 45 -3.05 5.20 0.68
CA GLY A 45 -3.44 6.36 1.47
C GLY A 45 -2.28 6.97 2.27
N GLN A 46 -1.37 6.14 2.78
CA GLN A 46 -0.15 6.61 3.44
C GLN A 46 0.82 7.25 2.45
N ASP A 47 0.97 6.69 1.24
CA ASP A 47 1.77 7.28 0.16
C ASP A 47 1.28 8.67 -0.23
N VAL A 48 -0.04 8.83 -0.44
CA VAL A 48 -0.62 10.12 -0.81
C VAL A 48 -0.44 11.12 0.33
N LYS A 49 -0.75 10.75 1.57
CA LYS A 49 -0.57 11.64 2.73
C LYS A 49 0.90 12.00 2.95
N GLY A 50 1.82 11.05 2.77
CA GLY A 50 3.26 11.26 2.85
C GLY A 50 3.78 12.17 1.75
N SER A 51 3.33 11.96 0.51
CA SER A 51 3.68 12.79 -0.65
C SER A 51 3.20 14.23 -0.49
N VAL A 52 1.97 14.43 -0.02
CA VAL A 52 1.43 15.77 0.27
C VAL A 52 2.20 16.42 1.42
N LYS A 53 2.46 15.68 2.52
CA LYS A 53 3.24 16.22 3.64
C LYS A 53 4.69 16.54 3.26
N GLY A 54 5.32 15.74 2.40
CA GLY A 54 6.65 16.00 1.85
C GLY A 54 6.64 17.24 0.96
N ALA A 55 5.73 17.32 -0.01
CA ALA A 55 5.65 18.43 -0.94
C ALA A 55 5.35 19.79 -0.28
N PHE A 56 4.58 19.80 0.82
CA PHE A 56 4.26 21.01 1.58
C PHE A 56 5.21 21.28 2.75
N GLY A 57 5.75 20.24 3.39
CA GLY A 57 6.64 20.35 4.55
C GLY A 57 8.09 20.65 4.19
N ASP A 58 8.53 20.32 2.98
CA ASP A 58 9.88 20.61 2.48
C ASP A 58 9.99 22.03 1.85
N LYS A 59 8.86 22.75 1.78
CA LYS A 59 8.74 24.10 1.18
C LYS A 59 8.54 25.23 2.20
N LEU A 60 8.59 24.95 3.49
CA LEU A 60 8.55 25.93 4.59
C LEU A 60 9.88 25.92 5.33
#